data_AF-J9AJZ5-F1
#
_entry.id   AF-J9AJZ5-F1
#
_cell.length_a   1.000
_cell.length_b   1.000
_cell.length_c   1.000
_cell.angle_alpha   90.00
_cell.angle_beta   90.00
_cell.angle_gamma   90.00
#
_symmetry.space_group_name_H-M   'P 1'
#
loop_
_entity.id
_entity.type
_entity.pdbx_description
1 polymer ?
#
loop_
_entity_poly.entity_id
_entity_poly.type
_entity_poly.pdbx_seq_one_letter_code
_entity_poly.pdbx_strand_id
1 'polypeptide(L)'
;MASNGSEIPVSKLLRQEIGIGDVQEGRKSKDEYRRQKDLEEEQKLGIAPATVDVVTGRDINPHIPEFIAKHPWYVPADGPTLQHQRPHEERQIKWSSIDDWYKRGTTNERATKFRKGACENCGAMTHRKKDCLERPRKIGAIWTNQDIAADEYVQPKLTLGWDAKRDRWNGYDPQTYKQVVEEHEKLEQTRKLLREEKMKGELLKEELEAGEGNHHIAEEPADEDMYADDADMAGVTVDMDSRTRITVRNLRI
;
A
#
# COMPACT_ATOMS: atom_id res chain seq x y z
N MET A 1 19.42 -19.29 43.43
CA MET A 1 18.20 -18.52 43.10
C MET A 1 18.54 -17.05 43.29
N ALA A 2 18.87 -16.37 42.19
CA ALA A 2 19.29 -14.97 42.24
C ALA A 2 18.07 -14.08 42.48
N SER A 3 18.12 -13.27 43.53
CA SER A 3 17.11 -12.25 43.81
C SER A 3 17.25 -11.15 42.76
N ASN A 4 16.46 -11.23 41.69
CA ASN A 4 16.26 -10.11 40.77
C ASN A 4 15.72 -8.95 41.59
N GLY A 5 16.53 -7.91 41.78
CA GLY A 5 16.08 -6.66 42.37
C GLY A 5 14.94 -6.13 41.53
N SER A 6 13.71 -6.24 42.04
CA SER A 6 12.56 -5.59 41.46
C SER A 6 12.80 -4.08 41.56
N GLU A 7 13.23 -3.47 40.46
CA GLU A 7 13.23 -2.01 40.33
C GLU A 7 11.76 -1.57 40.34
N ILE A 8 11.22 -1.32 41.53
CA ILE A 8 9.85 -0.84 41.71
C ILE A 8 9.84 0.62 41.25
N PRO A 9 8.96 1.00 40.32
CA PRO A 9 8.97 2.35 39.77
C PRO A 9 8.45 3.33 40.83
N VAL A 10 9.08 4.51 40.92
CA VAL A 10 8.73 5.58 41.87
C VAL A 10 7.23 5.94 41.82
N SER A 11 6.59 5.80 40.66
CA SER A 11 5.16 6.01 40.45
C SER A 11 4.26 5.01 41.20
N LYS A 12 4.70 3.76 41.40
CA LYS A 12 3.97 2.74 42.17
C LYS A 12 4.13 2.95 43.67
N LEU A 13 5.30 3.44 44.10
CA LEU A 13 5.57 3.85 45.49
C LEU A 13 4.70 5.06 45.89
N LEU A 14 4.58 6.06 45.01
CA LEU A 14 3.69 7.22 45.19
C LEU A 14 2.20 6.83 45.24
N ARG A 15 1.78 5.80 44.51
CA ARG A 15 0.37 5.35 44.44
C ARG A 15 -0.05 4.48 45.63
N GLN A 16 0.90 3.90 46.36
CA GLN A 16 0.66 3.05 47.53
C GLN A 16 0.71 3.79 48.88
N GLU A 17 0.86 5.13 48.88
CA GLU A 17 1.04 5.95 50.10
C GLU A 17 2.16 5.41 51.01
N ILE A 18 3.22 4.86 50.41
CA ILE A 18 4.45 4.51 51.14
C ILE A 18 5.21 5.82 51.34
N GLY A 19 5.52 6.15 52.58
CA GLY A 19 6.07 7.44 52.98
C GLY A 19 7.33 7.84 52.19
N ILE A 20 7.46 9.15 51.96
CA ILE A 20 8.58 9.80 51.25
C ILE A 20 9.96 9.52 51.92
N GLY A 21 9.99 8.88 53.10
CA GLY A 21 11.20 8.40 53.76
C GLY A 21 11.92 7.24 53.05
N ASP A 22 11.23 6.49 52.20
CA ASP A 22 11.80 5.36 51.43
C ASP A 22 12.20 5.76 49.98
N VAL A 23 12.14 7.06 49.66
CA VAL A 23 12.28 7.63 48.28
C VAL A 23 13.71 7.98 47.88
N GLN A 24 14.69 7.75 48.75
CA GLN A 24 16.04 7.56 48.24
C GLN A 24 16.16 6.07 47.92
N GLU A 25 16.22 5.73 46.62
CA GLU A 25 17.10 4.63 46.23
C GLU A 25 18.38 4.82 47.04
N GLY A 26 18.56 4.04 48.11
CA GLY A 26 19.74 4.14 48.95
C GLY A 26 20.90 4.04 47.98
N ARG A 27 21.72 5.10 47.88
CA ARG A 27 22.82 5.19 46.92
C ARG A 27 23.44 3.80 46.83
N LYS A 28 23.25 3.13 45.68
CA LYS A 28 23.76 1.76 45.48
C LYS A 28 25.18 1.75 46.03
N SER A 29 25.48 0.79 46.90
CA SER A 29 26.81 0.77 47.50
C SER A 29 27.83 0.77 46.36
N LYS A 30 28.99 1.41 46.55
CA LYS A 30 30.00 1.51 45.48
C LYS A 30 30.33 0.15 44.86
N ASP A 31 30.22 -0.91 45.66
CA ASP A 31 30.44 -2.29 45.23
C ASP A 31 29.28 -2.87 44.43
N GLU A 32 28.02 -2.51 44.70
CA GLU A 32 26.87 -2.90 43.86
C GLU A 32 26.90 -2.22 42.49
N TYR A 33 27.28 -0.94 42.44
CA TYR A 33 27.41 -0.22 41.16
C TYR A 33 28.50 -0.84 40.27
N ARG A 34 29.64 -1.22 40.86
CA ARG A 34 30.71 -1.95 40.16
C ARG A 34 30.20 -3.29 39.62
N ARG A 35 29.54 -4.10 40.48
CA ARG A 35 28.95 -5.39 40.05
C ARG A 35 27.94 -5.24 38.92
N GLN A 36 27.11 -4.20 38.92
CA GLN A 36 26.16 -3.96 37.83
C GLN A 36 26.87 -3.64 36.51
N LYS A 37 27.91 -2.80 36.55
CA LYS A 37 28.71 -2.50 35.36
C LYS A 37 29.47 -3.72 34.85
N ASP A 38 30.06 -4.51 35.74
CA ASP A 38 30.75 -5.75 35.37
C ASP A 38 29.78 -6.76 34.72
N LEU A 39 28.57 -6.92 35.27
CA LEU A 39 27.52 -7.75 34.68
C LEU A 39 27.04 -7.24 33.32
N GLU A 40 26.88 -5.92 33.16
CA GLU A 40 26.55 -5.30 31.86
C GLU A 40 27.66 -5.57 30.83
N GLU A 41 28.93 -5.48 31.22
CA GLU A 41 30.08 -5.78 30.36
C GLU A 41 30.14 -7.26 29.99
N GLU A 42 29.92 -8.18 30.94
CA GLU A 42 29.84 -9.62 30.69
C GLU A 42 28.67 -9.99 29.75
N GLN A 43 27.51 -9.34 29.92
CA GLN A 43 26.37 -9.50 29.03
C GLN A 43 26.67 -8.98 27.63
N LYS A 44 27.37 -7.85 27.53
CA LYS A 44 27.80 -7.25 26.26
C LYS A 44 28.88 -8.09 25.56
N LEU A 45 29.68 -8.83 26.31
CA LEU A 45 30.64 -9.81 25.80
C LEU A 45 30.00 -11.17 25.49
N GLY A 46 28.71 -11.37 25.82
CA GLY A 46 27.97 -12.61 25.59
C GLY A 46 28.31 -13.75 26.55
N ILE A 47 28.98 -13.45 27.67
CA ILE A 47 29.37 -14.42 28.71
C ILE A 47 28.21 -14.66 29.68
N ALA A 48 27.49 -13.59 30.05
CA ALA A 48 26.33 -13.63 30.92
C ALA A 48 25.02 -13.65 30.13
N PRO A 49 23.95 -14.30 30.64
CA PRO A 49 22.65 -14.31 30.00
C PRO A 49 22.04 -12.90 29.98
N ALA A 50 21.30 -12.60 28.90
CA ALA A 50 20.61 -11.34 28.74
C ALA A 50 19.51 -11.14 29.80
N THR A 51 19.17 -9.89 30.07
CA THR A 51 18.05 -9.55 30.95
C THR A 51 16.72 -9.85 30.23
N VAL A 52 15.80 -10.53 30.92
CA VAL A 52 14.49 -10.89 30.34
C VAL A 52 13.48 -9.79 30.66
N ASP A 53 12.74 -9.36 29.65
CA ASP A 53 11.62 -8.42 29.80
C ASP A 53 10.48 -9.05 30.62
N VAL A 54 10.09 -8.39 31.70
CA VAL A 54 9.03 -8.87 32.61
C VAL A 54 7.65 -8.94 31.94
N VAL A 55 7.36 -8.05 31.00
CA VAL A 55 6.05 -7.96 30.34
C VAL A 55 5.99 -8.83 29.10
N THR A 56 7.04 -8.77 28.27
CA THR A 56 7.03 -9.47 26.97
C THR A 56 7.69 -10.84 27.00
N GLY A 57 8.45 -11.16 28.07
CA GLY A 57 9.20 -12.41 28.22
C GLY A 57 10.34 -12.56 27.21
N ARG A 58 10.72 -11.48 26.53
CA ARG A 58 11.79 -11.47 25.52
C ARG A 58 13.08 -10.96 26.12
N ASP A 59 14.20 -11.49 25.63
CA ASP A 59 15.52 -11.02 26.02
C ASP A 59 15.75 -9.59 25.53
N ILE A 60 16.17 -8.71 26.43
CA ILE A 60 16.59 -7.35 26.14
C ILE A 60 18.05 -7.41 25.67
N ASN A 61 18.31 -6.89 24.47
CA ASN A 61 19.64 -6.89 23.90
C ASN A 61 20.63 -6.08 24.79
N PRO A 62 21.72 -6.69 25.31
CA PRO A 62 22.71 -6.02 26.16
C PRO A 62 23.44 -4.84 25.51
N HIS A 63 23.41 -4.72 24.18
CA HIS A 63 24.03 -3.61 23.47
C HIS A 63 23.14 -2.36 23.37
N ILE A 64 21.88 -2.41 23.83
CA ILE A 64 21.01 -1.23 23.89
C ILE A 64 21.60 -0.27 24.94
N PRO A 65 21.89 1.00 24.57
CA PRO A 65 22.40 1.97 25.54
C PRO A 65 21.47 2.14 26.74
N GLU A 66 22.07 2.35 27.91
CA GLU A 66 21.39 2.45 29.20
C GLU A 66 20.22 3.46 29.19
N PHE A 67 20.38 4.60 28.50
CA PHE A 67 19.34 5.64 28.41
C PHE A 67 18.11 5.26 27.57
N ILE A 68 18.21 4.23 26.73
CA ILE A 68 17.07 3.68 25.95
C ILE A 68 16.42 2.52 26.71
N ALA A 69 17.22 1.71 27.41
CA ALA A 69 16.73 0.55 28.15
C ALA A 69 16.04 0.93 29.47
N LYS A 70 16.52 1.98 30.16
CA LYS A 70 15.95 2.42 31.44
C LYS A 70 14.64 3.16 31.26
N HIS A 71 13.65 2.81 32.07
CA HIS A 71 12.35 3.46 32.08
C HIS A 71 12.45 4.82 32.75
N PRO A 72 11.87 5.86 32.16
CA PRO A 72 11.74 7.12 32.85
C PRO A 72 10.69 7.00 33.97
N TRP A 73 10.86 7.79 35.04
CA TRP A 73 10.03 7.75 36.26
C TRP A 73 8.51 7.89 36.02
N TYR A 74 8.11 8.56 34.93
CA TYR A 74 6.71 8.80 34.58
C TYR A 74 6.03 7.62 33.86
N VAL A 75 6.77 6.58 33.45
CA VAL A 75 6.21 5.34 32.90
C VAL A 75 6.35 4.24 33.96
N PRO A 76 5.25 3.77 34.58
CA PRO A 76 5.31 2.69 35.55
C PRO A 76 5.75 1.39 34.86
N ALA A 77 6.82 0.76 35.36
CA ALA A 77 7.28 -0.55 34.92
C ALA A 77 7.74 -1.35 36.14
N ASP A 78 7.29 -2.61 36.26
CA ASP A 78 7.62 -3.49 37.40
C ASP A 78 8.97 -4.23 37.23
N GLY A 79 9.89 -3.68 36.42
CA GLY A 79 11.21 -4.23 36.14
C GLY A 79 11.80 -3.77 34.80
N PRO A 80 12.88 -4.41 34.31
CA PRO A 80 13.44 -4.12 33.01
C PRO A 80 12.47 -4.56 31.90
N THR A 81 11.98 -3.59 31.13
CA THR A 81 11.11 -3.80 29.95
C THR A 81 11.55 -2.91 28.79
N LEU A 82 10.98 -3.06 27.59
CA LEU A 82 11.16 -2.07 26.51
C LEU A 82 9.82 -1.50 26.04
N GLN A 83 8.79 -1.57 26.90
CA GLN A 83 7.43 -1.16 26.56
C GLN A 83 7.32 0.34 26.31
N HIS A 84 8.09 1.16 27.04
CA HIS A 84 8.07 2.62 26.91
C HIS A 84 8.61 3.13 25.58
N GLN A 85 9.39 2.31 24.84
CA GLN A 85 9.89 2.64 23.50
C GLN A 85 8.93 2.18 22.38
N ARG A 86 7.86 1.45 22.73
CA ARG A 86 6.86 1.05 21.74
C ARG A 86 6.03 2.27 21.31
N PRO A 87 5.48 2.28 20.09
CA PRO A 87 4.64 3.37 19.63
C PRO A 87 3.48 3.65 20.60
N HIS A 88 3.47 4.81 21.23
CA HIS A 88 2.43 5.21 22.16
C HIS A 88 1.08 5.42 21.46
N GLU A 89 0.01 4.89 22.03
CA GLU A 89 -1.35 4.98 21.46
C GLU A 89 -1.81 6.42 21.24
N GLU A 90 -1.47 7.34 22.15
CA GLU A 90 -1.83 8.77 22.05
C GLU A 90 -1.21 9.47 20.84
N ARG A 91 -0.04 9.02 20.38
CA ARG A 91 0.66 9.56 19.21
C ARG A 91 0.25 8.85 17.93
N GLN A 92 -0.43 7.71 18.03
CA GLN A 92 -0.88 6.96 16.87
C GLN A 92 -2.12 7.62 16.29
N ILE A 93 -1.99 8.10 15.06
CA ILE A 93 -3.12 8.61 14.28
C ILE A 93 -3.89 7.39 13.76
N LYS A 94 -5.20 7.33 14.06
CA LYS A 94 -6.09 6.34 13.46
C LYS A 94 -6.37 6.75 12.02
N TRP A 95 -5.72 6.07 11.10
CA TRP A 95 -5.94 6.25 9.66
C TRP A 95 -7.22 5.52 9.22
N SER A 96 -7.89 6.06 8.21
CA SER A 96 -9.01 5.38 7.54
C SER A 96 -8.50 4.18 6.71
N SER A 97 -9.35 3.19 6.48
CA SER A 97 -8.97 2.02 5.68
C SER A 97 -8.75 2.38 4.21
N ILE A 98 -8.11 1.48 3.45
CA ILE A 98 -7.91 1.66 2.01
C ILE A 98 -9.23 1.69 1.23
N ASP A 99 -10.22 0.94 1.71
CA ASP A 99 -11.56 0.86 1.12
C ASP A 99 -12.45 2.07 1.50
N ASP A 100 -12.06 2.82 2.53
CA ASP A 100 -12.83 3.96 3.03
C ASP A 100 -12.57 5.20 2.17
N TRP A 101 -13.44 5.44 1.20
CA TRP A 101 -13.41 6.64 0.37
C TRP A 101 -14.70 7.47 0.42
N TYR A 102 -14.63 8.70 -0.08
CA TYR A 102 -15.78 9.58 -0.20
C TYR A 102 -16.86 8.98 -1.11
N LYS A 103 -18.13 9.06 -0.68
CA LYS A 103 -19.26 8.54 -1.45
C LYS A 103 -19.53 9.48 -2.62
N ARG A 104 -19.38 8.99 -3.86
CA ARG A 104 -19.66 9.78 -5.06
C ARG A 104 -21.12 9.59 -5.50
N GLY A 105 -21.68 10.61 -6.16
CA GLY A 105 -23.07 10.61 -6.64
C GLY A 105 -24.07 11.18 -5.62
N THR A 106 -25.35 11.07 -5.96
CA THR A 106 -26.47 11.55 -5.14
C THR A 106 -27.20 10.38 -4.49
N THR A 107 -27.95 10.65 -3.42
CA THR A 107 -28.96 9.73 -2.94
C THR A 107 -30.10 9.78 -3.96
N ASN A 108 -30.33 8.73 -4.76
CA ASN A 108 -31.34 8.71 -5.83
C ASN A 108 -32.78 9.07 -5.40
N GLU A 109 -33.00 9.34 -4.12
CA GLU A 109 -34.21 9.89 -3.53
C GLU A 109 -34.33 11.40 -3.80
N ARG A 110 -35.45 11.76 -4.44
CA ARG A 110 -35.77 13.14 -4.80
C ARG A 110 -36.98 13.63 -4.04
N ALA A 111 -36.86 14.80 -3.40
CA ALA A 111 -38.01 15.46 -2.80
C ALA A 111 -38.92 16.07 -3.87
N THR A 112 -40.23 16.03 -3.65
CA THR A 112 -41.24 16.62 -4.56
C THR A 112 -41.58 18.06 -4.24
N LYS A 113 -41.23 18.54 -3.04
CA LYS A 113 -41.49 19.90 -2.56
C LYS A 113 -40.24 20.51 -1.97
N PHE A 114 -40.12 21.83 -2.10
CA PHE A 114 -39.01 22.58 -1.53
C PHE A 114 -39.02 22.47 0.00
N ARG A 115 -37.86 22.16 0.58
CA ARG A 115 -37.65 22.06 2.03
C ARG A 115 -36.99 23.34 2.54
N LYS A 116 -37.42 23.82 3.71
CA LYS A 116 -36.83 25.01 4.33
C LYS A 116 -35.35 24.75 4.64
N GLY A 117 -34.47 25.64 4.20
CA GLY A 117 -33.02 25.48 4.34
C GLY A 117 -32.33 24.78 3.17
N ALA A 118 -33.09 24.32 2.17
CA ALA A 118 -32.53 23.81 0.93
C ALA A 118 -31.95 24.94 0.07
N CYS A 119 -31.07 24.57 -0.85
CA CYS A 119 -30.54 25.45 -1.88
C CYS A 119 -31.69 26.08 -2.69
N GLU A 120 -31.74 27.42 -2.71
CA GLU A 120 -32.77 28.17 -3.44
C GLU A 120 -32.78 27.87 -4.94
N ASN A 121 -31.63 27.49 -5.50
CA ASN A 121 -31.50 27.16 -6.92
C ASN A 121 -32.04 25.76 -7.21
N CYS A 122 -31.39 24.69 -6.72
CA CYS A 122 -31.68 23.30 -7.08
C CYS A 122 -32.66 22.59 -6.13
N GLY A 123 -32.81 23.03 -4.88
CA GLY A 123 -33.67 22.39 -3.88
C GLY A 123 -33.05 21.23 -3.08
N ALA A 124 -31.76 20.95 -3.25
CA ALA A 124 -31.01 20.01 -2.41
C ALA A 124 -30.67 20.63 -1.03
N MET A 125 -30.61 19.82 0.02
CA MET A 125 -30.36 20.26 1.41
C MET A 125 -28.87 20.37 1.79
N THR A 126 -27.99 19.83 0.97
CA THR A 126 -26.58 19.57 1.31
C THR A 126 -25.65 20.76 1.08
N HIS A 127 -26.04 21.72 0.25
CA HIS A 127 -25.22 22.88 -0.10
C HIS A 127 -26.05 24.17 -0.18
N ARG A 128 -25.36 25.32 -0.25
CA ARG A 128 -25.97 26.65 -0.41
C ARG A 128 -26.02 27.04 -1.89
N LYS A 129 -26.87 28.03 -2.23
CA LYS A 129 -27.01 28.56 -3.60
C LYS A 129 -25.69 28.92 -4.30
N LYS A 130 -24.72 29.44 -3.56
CA LYS A 130 -23.41 29.85 -4.10
C LYS A 130 -22.55 28.66 -4.55
N ASP A 131 -22.68 27.54 -3.85
CA ASP A 131 -21.89 26.32 -4.06
C ASP A 131 -22.72 25.27 -4.84
N CYS A 132 -23.76 25.73 -5.52
CA CYS A 132 -24.66 24.88 -6.28
C CYS A 132 -23.98 24.40 -7.57
N LEU A 133 -23.98 23.09 -7.77
CA LEU A 133 -23.42 22.44 -8.97
C LEU A 133 -24.35 22.55 -10.18
N GLU A 134 -25.64 22.75 -9.93
CA GLU A 134 -26.64 22.96 -10.99
C GLU A 134 -26.54 24.36 -11.59
N ARG A 135 -26.89 24.45 -12.88
CA ARG A 135 -26.93 25.71 -13.61
C ARG A 135 -27.79 26.75 -12.86
N PRO A 136 -27.31 27.98 -12.65
CA PRO A 136 -28.11 29.03 -12.02
C PRO A 136 -29.41 29.29 -12.79
N ARG A 137 -30.55 29.09 -12.12
CA ARG A 137 -31.88 29.33 -12.71
C ARG A 137 -32.32 30.78 -12.48
N LYS A 138 -33.07 31.34 -13.44
CA LYS A 138 -33.69 32.68 -13.31
C LYS A 138 -34.75 32.69 -12.20
N ILE A 139 -35.54 31.63 -12.11
CA ILE A 139 -36.50 31.38 -11.04
C ILE A 139 -36.11 30.04 -10.41
N GLY A 140 -35.65 30.08 -9.16
CA GLY A 140 -35.14 28.90 -8.46
C GLY A 140 -36.25 27.99 -7.93
N ALA A 141 -35.86 26.77 -7.50
CA ALA A 141 -36.77 25.78 -6.92
C ALA A 141 -37.59 26.29 -5.74
N ILE A 142 -37.10 27.30 -5.01
CA ILE A 142 -37.80 27.88 -3.86
C ILE A 142 -39.19 28.44 -4.21
N TRP A 143 -39.37 28.97 -5.42
CA TRP A 143 -40.64 29.53 -5.87
C TRP A 143 -41.43 28.60 -6.79
N THR A 144 -40.75 27.76 -7.59
CA THR A 144 -41.41 26.91 -8.59
C THR A 144 -41.74 25.51 -8.10
N ASN A 145 -41.06 24.99 -7.07
CA ASN A 145 -41.11 23.57 -6.65
C ASN A 145 -40.88 22.56 -7.79
N GLN A 146 -40.34 23.00 -8.92
CA GLN A 146 -40.07 22.17 -10.10
C GLN A 146 -38.58 21.84 -10.16
N ASP A 147 -38.26 20.65 -10.66
CA ASP A 147 -36.87 20.20 -10.86
C ASP A 147 -36.01 20.32 -9.60
N ILE A 148 -36.48 19.66 -8.53
CA ILE A 148 -35.76 19.54 -7.27
C ILE A 148 -34.67 18.48 -7.44
N ALA A 149 -33.41 18.84 -7.19
CA ALA A 149 -32.32 17.89 -7.23
C ALA A 149 -32.42 16.87 -6.08
N ALA A 150 -31.88 15.68 -6.31
CA ALA A 150 -31.62 14.70 -5.27
C ALA A 150 -30.58 15.24 -4.26
N ASP A 151 -30.68 14.82 -2.99
CA ASP A 151 -29.68 15.22 -2.00
C ASP A 151 -28.33 14.51 -2.23
N GLU A 152 -27.23 15.15 -1.86
CA GLU A 152 -25.91 14.53 -1.92
C GLU A 152 -25.63 13.67 -0.68
N TYR A 153 -24.66 12.75 -0.74
CA TYR A 153 -24.23 12.03 0.45
C TYR A 153 -23.47 12.94 1.42
N VAL A 154 -23.77 12.81 2.72
CA VAL A 154 -22.95 13.42 3.78
C VAL A 154 -21.59 12.72 3.79
N GLN A 155 -20.54 13.48 3.53
CA GLN A 155 -19.19 12.94 3.40
C GLN A 155 -18.57 12.65 4.78
N PRO A 156 -17.97 11.47 4.99
CA PRO A 156 -17.22 11.19 6.21
C PRO A 156 -15.95 12.04 6.26
N LYS A 157 -15.51 12.41 7.47
CA LYS A 157 -14.21 13.06 7.66
C LYS A 157 -13.11 11.99 7.72
N LEU A 158 -12.50 11.72 6.56
CA LEU A 158 -11.43 10.72 6.44
C LEU A 158 -10.10 11.28 6.93
N THR A 159 -9.39 10.48 7.73
CA THR A 159 -8.02 10.74 8.19
C THR A 159 -7.08 9.86 7.39
N LEU A 160 -6.49 10.43 6.34
CA LEU A 160 -5.63 9.71 5.39
C LEU A 160 -4.18 10.18 5.49
N GLY A 161 -3.25 9.25 5.28
CA GLY A 161 -1.81 9.51 5.20
C GLY A 161 -1.43 10.33 3.96
N TRP A 162 -0.13 10.60 3.78
CA TRP A 162 0.35 11.37 2.63
C TRP A 162 0.12 10.65 1.29
N ASP A 163 0.42 9.35 1.27
CA ASP A 163 0.30 8.48 0.11
C ASP A 163 -1.17 8.21 -0.22
N ALA A 164 -1.95 7.76 0.77
CA ALA A 164 -3.38 7.54 0.64
C ALA A 164 -4.17 8.77 0.14
N LYS A 165 -3.74 10.00 0.44
CA LYS A 165 -4.37 11.21 -0.13
C LYS A 165 -4.09 11.42 -1.62
N ARG A 166 -2.96 10.91 -2.11
CA ARG A 166 -2.43 11.10 -3.46
C ARG A 166 -2.58 9.86 -4.34
N ASP A 167 -3.03 8.77 -3.77
CA ASP A 167 -3.31 7.57 -4.52
C ASP A 167 -4.30 7.89 -5.65
N ARG A 168 -3.84 7.63 -6.87
CA ARG A 168 -4.58 7.87 -8.10
C ARG A 168 -5.81 6.97 -8.20
N TRP A 169 -5.75 5.81 -7.55
CA TRP A 169 -6.79 4.79 -7.61
C TRP A 169 -7.77 4.84 -6.43
N ASN A 170 -7.81 5.96 -5.70
CA ASN A 170 -8.78 6.17 -4.63
C ASN A 170 -10.24 6.09 -5.12
N GLY A 171 -11.01 5.18 -4.52
CA GLY A 171 -12.40 4.92 -4.89
C GLY A 171 -12.55 4.14 -6.21
N TYR A 172 -11.50 3.39 -6.61
CA TYR A 172 -11.57 2.46 -7.72
C TYR A 172 -12.53 1.31 -7.40
N ASP A 173 -13.47 1.02 -8.29
CA ASP A 173 -14.35 -0.14 -8.17
C ASP A 173 -13.67 -1.35 -8.86
N PRO A 174 -13.34 -2.44 -8.13
CA PRO A 174 -12.72 -3.63 -8.69
C PRO A 174 -13.52 -4.27 -9.84
N GLN A 175 -14.84 -4.03 -9.91
CA GLN A 175 -15.66 -4.55 -11.01
C GLN A 175 -15.32 -3.90 -12.36
N THR A 176 -14.81 -2.66 -12.36
CA THR A 176 -14.44 -1.97 -13.60
C THR A 176 -13.27 -2.65 -14.32
N TYR A 177 -12.42 -3.37 -13.59
CA TYR A 177 -11.32 -4.13 -14.18
C TYR A 177 -11.78 -5.23 -15.14
N LYS A 178 -13.03 -5.70 -15.01
CA LYS A 178 -13.62 -6.68 -15.94
C LYS A 178 -13.62 -6.19 -17.38
N GLN A 179 -13.78 -4.89 -17.62
CA GLN A 179 -13.75 -4.32 -18.97
C GLN A 179 -12.39 -4.54 -19.63
N VAL A 180 -11.30 -4.40 -18.89
CA VAL A 180 -9.93 -4.65 -19.37
C VAL A 180 -9.73 -6.13 -19.70
N VAL A 181 -10.27 -7.02 -18.86
CA VAL A 181 -10.23 -8.47 -19.11
C VAL A 181 -10.99 -8.81 -20.40
N GLU A 182 -12.21 -8.29 -20.57
CA GLU A 182 -13.02 -8.49 -21.79
C GLU A 182 -12.35 -7.93 -23.05
N GLU A 183 -11.67 -6.78 -22.95
CA GLU A 183 -10.88 -6.21 -24.04
C GLU A 183 -9.72 -7.15 -24.43
N HIS A 184 -9.01 -7.69 -23.45
CA HIS A 184 -7.91 -8.61 -23.68
C HIS A 184 -8.39 -9.95 -24.27
N GLU A 185 -9.52 -10.47 -23.80
CA GLU A 185 -10.16 -11.67 -24.36
C GLU A 185 -10.53 -11.48 -25.83
N LYS A 186 -11.06 -10.31 -26.20
CA LYS A 186 -11.35 -9.97 -27.61
C LYS A 186 -10.07 -9.91 -28.45
N LEU A 187 -9.00 -9.32 -27.92
CA LEU A 187 -7.70 -9.27 -28.60
C LEU A 187 -7.09 -10.66 -28.80
N GLU A 188 -7.26 -11.57 -27.83
CA GLU A 188 -6.81 -12.95 -27.99
C GLU A 188 -7.64 -13.72 -29.02
N GLN A 189 -8.95 -13.51 -29.06
CA GLN A 189 -9.83 -14.08 -30.09
C GLN A 189 -9.45 -13.60 -31.49
N THR A 190 -9.23 -12.30 -31.69
CA THR A 190 -8.81 -11.77 -32.99
C THR A 190 -7.42 -12.27 -33.38
N ARG A 191 -6.48 -12.34 -32.44
CA ARG A 191 -5.14 -12.91 -32.68
C ARG A 191 -5.22 -14.38 -33.07
N LYS A 192 -6.15 -15.14 -32.49
CA LYS A 192 -6.40 -16.53 -32.85
C LYS A 192 -6.97 -16.66 -34.26
N LEU A 193 -7.98 -15.86 -34.61
CA LEU A 193 -8.57 -15.83 -35.96
C LEU A 193 -7.52 -15.46 -37.02
N LEU A 194 -6.72 -14.43 -36.78
CA LEU A 194 -5.67 -14.01 -37.70
C LEU A 194 -4.61 -15.10 -37.88
N ARG A 195 -4.28 -15.85 -36.82
CA ARG A 195 -3.40 -17.01 -36.91
C ARG A 195 -4.05 -18.15 -37.72
N GLU A 196 -5.33 -18.42 -37.53
CA GLU A 196 -6.07 -19.44 -38.30
C GLU A 196 -6.19 -19.07 -39.78
N GLU A 197 -6.41 -17.79 -40.12
CA GLU A 197 -6.43 -17.28 -41.49
C GLU A 197 -5.06 -17.43 -42.16
N LYS A 198 -3.97 -17.10 -41.45
CA LYS A 198 -2.60 -17.33 -41.93
C LYS A 198 -2.32 -18.81 -42.21
N MET A 199 -2.64 -19.69 -41.26
CA MET A 199 -2.46 -21.14 -41.45
C MET A 199 -3.32 -21.67 -42.60
N LYS A 200 -4.55 -21.18 -42.80
CA LYS A 200 -5.40 -21.56 -43.94
C LYS A 200 -4.85 -21.04 -45.26
N GLY A 201 -4.33 -19.81 -45.31
CA GLY A 201 -3.69 -19.26 -46.50
C GLY A 201 -2.44 -20.05 -46.91
N GLU A 202 -1.62 -20.46 -45.94
CA GLU A 202 -0.46 -21.34 -46.16
C GLU A 202 -0.89 -22.72 -46.70
N LEU A 203 -1.92 -23.33 -46.11
CA LEU A 203 -2.46 -24.62 -46.58
C LEU A 203 -3.06 -24.54 -47.99
N LEU A 204 -3.82 -23.48 -48.30
CA LEU A 204 -4.37 -23.26 -49.65
C LEU A 204 -3.26 -23.05 -50.68
N LYS A 205 -2.18 -22.34 -50.31
CA LYS A 205 -1.01 -22.17 -51.18
C LYS A 205 -0.31 -23.50 -51.45
N GLU A 206 -0.14 -24.33 -50.42
CA GLU A 206 0.45 -25.68 -50.56
C GLU A 206 -0.43 -26.62 -51.40
N GLU A 207 -1.76 -26.53 -51.27
CA GLU A 207 -2.72 -27.33 -52.05
C GLU A 207 -2.80 -26.90 -53.53
N LEU A 208 -2.64 -25.60 -53.82
CA LEU A 208 -2.48 -25.07 -55.19
C LEU A 208 -1.13 -25.48 -55.80
N GLU A 209 -0.04 -25.46 -55.03
CA GLU A 209 1.28 -25.91 -55.47
C GLU A 209 1.35 -27.43 -55.70
N ALA A 210 0.55 -28.23 -54.99
CA ALA A 210 0.44 -29.68 -55.19
C ALA A 210 -0.52 -30.09 -56.33
N GLY A 211 -1.45 -29.22 -56.72
CA GLY A 211 -2.48 -29.48 -57.74
C GLY A 211 -2.09 -29.08 -59.18
N GLU A 212 -1.17 -28.14 -59.37
CA GLU A 212 -0.74 -27.68 -60.69
C GLU A 212 0.72 -28.04 -60.99
N GLY A 213 0.91 -29.24 -61.54
CA GLY A 213 2.13 -29.61 -62.27
C GLY A 213 2.31 -28.85 -63.60
N ASN A 214 1.92 -27.58 -63.69
CA ASN A 214 2.16 -26.77 -64.88
C ASN A 214 2.19 -25.26 -64.59
N HIS A 215 3.43 -24.76 -64.47
CA HIS A 215 3.89 -23.37 -64.52
C HIS A 215 2.93 -22.36 -65.18
N HIS A 216 2.22 -21.54 -64.39
CA HIS A 216 1.74 -20.22 -64.85
C HIS A 216 1.65 -19.21 -63.69
N ILE A 217 2.47 -18.17 -63.81
CA ILE A 217 2.57 -17.01 -62.94
C ILE A 217 1.22 -16.25 -62.93
N ALA A 218 0.61 -16.13 -61.76
CA ALA A 218 -0.34 -15.08 -61.45
C ALA A 218 0.21 -14.34 -60.22
N GLU A 219 0.84 -13.19 -60.46
CA GLU A 219 1.22 -12.23 -59.43
C GLU A 219 -0.04 -11.71 -58.73
N GLU A 220 -0.30 -12.19 -57.51
CA GLU A 220 -0.94 -11.32 -56.52
C GLU A 220 0.13 -10.40 -55.94
N PRO A 221 -0.16 -9.10 -55.71
CA PRO A 221 0.82 -8.13 -55.26
C PRO A 221 1.28 -8.52 -53.85
N ALA A 222 2.50 -9.04 -53.76
CA ALA A 222 3.19 -9.20 -52.51
C ALA A 222 3.34 -7.81 -51.86
N ASP A 223 2.68 -7.61 -50.72
CA ASP A 223 2.87 -6.43 -49.88
C ASP A 223 4.37 -6.18 -49.68
N GLU A 224 4.87 -5.06 -50.21
CA GLU A 224 6.28 -4.64 -50.22
C GLU A 224 6.89 -4.47 -48.81
N ASP A 225 6.08 -4.58 -47.75
CA ASP A 225 6.50 -4.44 -46.35
C ASP A 225 7.10 -5.72 -45.74
N MET A 226 7.01 -6.88 -46.42
CA MET A 226 7.55 -8.15 -45.91
C MET A 226 9.08 -8.28 -46.09
N TYR A 227 9.68 -7.47 -46.98
CA TYR A 227 11.11 -7.54 -47.31
C TYR A 227 12.03 -6.77 -46.36
N ALA A 228 11.48 -6.08 -45.35
CA ALA A 228 12.25 -5.29 -44.41
C ALA A 228 12.71 -6.08 -43.16
N ASP A 229 12.07 -7.19 -42.81
CA ASP A 229 12.40 -7.98 -41.60
C ASP A 229 13.44 -9.09 -41.86
N ASP A 230 13.66 -9.51 -43.11
CA ASP A 230 14.64 -10.53 -43.50
C ASP A 230 15.98 -9.94 -44.00
N ALA A 231 16.13 -8.61 -43.97
CA ALA A 231 17.40 -7.96 -44.29
C ALA A 231 18.34 -8.05 -43.08
N ASP A 232 19.21 -9.06 -43.07
CA ASP A 232 20.33 -9.17 -42.14
C ASP A 232 21.06 -7.82 -42.03
N MET A 233 21.07 -7.23 -40.84
CA MET A 233 21.69 -5.92 -40.57
C MET A 233 23.20 -6.02 -40.87
N ALA A 234 23.61 -5.55 -42.05
CA ALA A 234 24.99 -5.61 -42.51
C ALA A 234 25.90 -4.83 -41.55
N GLY A 235 26.64 -5.55 -40.69
CA GLY A 235 27.55 -4.96 -39.72
C GLY A 235 27.72 -5.74 -38.41
N VAL A 236 26.89 -6.74 -38.12
CA VAL A 236 27.14 -7.65 -36.97
C VAL A 236 27.93 -8.86 -37.47
N THR A 237 29.23 -8.67 -37.70
CA THR A 237 30.16 -9.80 -37.80
C THR A 237 30.27 -10.43 -36.42
N VAL A 238 29.43 -11.43 -36.14
CA VAL A 238 29.66 -12.33 -35.02
C VAL A 238 30.90 -13.14 -35.41
N ASP A 239 32.06 -12.71 -34.93
CA ASP A 239 33.32 -13.40 -35.17
C ASP A 239 33.18 -14.86 -34.70
N MET A 240 32.94 -15.77 -35.64
CA MET A 240 32.89 -17.21 -35.47
C MET A 240 34.29 -17.81 -35.31
N ASP A 241 35.20 -17.07 -34.66
CA ASP A 241 36.53 -17.56 -34.35
C ASP A 241 36.48 -18.23 -32.97
N SER A 242 36.57 -19.56 -32.99
CA SER A 242 36.43 -20.54 -31.88
C SER A 242 37.38 -20.35 -30.67
N ARG A 243 37.99 -19.17 -30.52
CA ARG A 243 39.00 -18.83 -29.51
C ARG A 243 38.52 -17.84 -28.45
N THR A 244 37.35 -17.23 -28.60
CA THR A 244 36.61 -16.62 -27.47
C THR A 244 35.53 -17.59 -27.00
N ARG A 245 35.92 -18.53 -26.12
CA ARG A 245 34.97 -19.39 -25.41
C ARG A 245 34.14 -18.53 -24.47
N ILE A 246 33.11 -17.85 -25.00
CA ILE A 246 32.05 -17.27 -24.18
C ILE A 246 31.29 -18.47 -23.62
N THR A 247 31.74 -18.92 -22.44
CA THR A 247 30.94 -19.85 -21.64
C THR A 247 29.64 -19.11 -21.36
N VAL A 248 28.55 -19.50 -22.04
CA VAL A 248 27.20 -19.12 -21.66
C VAL A 248 27.00 -19.70 -20.26
N ARG A 249 27.31 -18.91 -19.24
CA ARG A 249 26.90 -19.19 -17.87
C ARG A 249 25.38 -19.17 -17.90
N ASN A 250 24.75 -20.15 -17.24
CA ASN A 250 23.31 -20.19 -17.09
C ASN A 250 22.80 -18.83 -16.58
N LEU A 251 22.06 -18.09 -17.42
CA LEU A 251 21.54 -16.75 -17.09
C LEU A 251 20.31 -16.81 -16.16
N ARG A 252 19.81 -18.01 -15.91
CA ARG A 252 18.90 -18.35 -14.83
C ARG A 252 19.42 -19.66 -14.26
N ILE A 253 19.61 -19.75 -12.94
CA ILE A 253 19.86 -21.04 -12.26
C ILE A 253 18.56 -21.85 -12.30
#